data_AF-A0A9X3FAR4-F1
#
_entry.id   AF-A0A9X3FAR4-F1
#
_cell.length_a   1.000
_cell.length_b   1.000
_cell.length_c   1.000
_cell.angle_alpha   90.00
_cell.angle_beta   90.00
_cell.angle_gamma   90.00
#
_symmetry.space_group_name_H-M   'P 1'
#
loop_
_entity.id
_entity.type
_entity.pdbx_description
1 polymer ?
#
loop_
_entity_poly.entity_id
_entity_poly.type
_entity_poly.pdbx_seq_one_letter_code
_entity_poly.pdbx_strand_id
1 'polypeptide(L)'
;MKFILFHGAYPFGGELASLAKNFRNVYIDLCWLYIISPTYSRRYLHEWLETIPANKIIAFVVIITRPKRFADTCFLPKKLLPVF
;
A
#
# COMPACT_ATOMS: atom_id res chain seq x y z
N MET A 1 12.01 -17.84 -9.83
CA MET A 1 11.23 -16.68 -10.33
C MET A 1 10.65 -15.92 -9.15
N LYS A 2 10.58 -14.58 -9.24
CA LYS A 2 9.93 -13.69 -8.26
C LYS A 2 8.67 -13.11 -8.90
N PHE A 3 7.56 -13.13 -8.18
CA PHE A 3 6.27 -12.60 -8.62
C PHE A 3 5.97 -11.31 -7.86
N ILE A 4 5.70 -10.23 -8.58
CA ILE A 4 5.34 -8.94 -8.01
C ILE A 4 3.87 -8.69 -8.37
N LEU A 5 3.02 -8.53 -7.37
CA LEU A 5 1.60 -8.21 -7.57
C LEU A 5 1.39 -6.71 -7.39
N PHE A 6 1.00 -6.07 -8.48
CA PHE A 6 0.74 -4.63 -8.52
C PHE A 6 -0.60 -4.27 -7.89
N HIS A 7 -0.71 -3.01 -7.47
CA HIS A 7 -1.94 -2.39 -6.95
C HIS A 7 -2.54 -3.12 -5.75
N GLY A 8 -1.75 -3.87 -4.99
CA GLY A 8 -2.29 -4.58 -3.83
C GLY A 8 -3.42 -5.55 -4.14
N ALA A 9 -3.49 -6.06 -5.39
CA ALA A 9 -4.55 -6.93 -5.89
C ALA A 9 -5.97 -6.41 -5.64
N TYR A 10 -6.18 -5.09 -5.68
CA TYR A 10 -7.48 -4.46 -5.40
C TYR A 10 -8.65 -5.18 -6.13
N PRO A 11 -9.75 -5.55 -5.44
CA PRO A 11 -10.08 -5.32 -4.02
C PRO A 11 -9.72 -6.48 -3.05
N PHE A 12 -8.83 -7.40 -3.44
CA PHE A 12 -8.47 -8.64 -2.74
C PHE A 12 -7.19 -8.53 -1.89
N GLY A 13 -7.12 -7.51 -1.02
CA GLY A 13 -5.93 -7.21 -0.23
C GLY A 13 -5.64 -8.22 0.88
N GLY A 14 -6.67 -8.90 1.40
CA GLY A 14 -6.52 -9.91 2.46
C GLY A 14 -6.04 -11.26 1.90
N GLU A 15 -6.56 -11.66 0.75
CA GLU A 15 -6.10 -12.83 0.00
C GLU A 15 -4.65 -12.64 -0.44
N LEU A 16 -4.30 -11.42 -0.87
CA LEU A 16 -2.93 -11.06 -1.19
C LEU A 16 -1.99 -11.17 0.01
N ALA A 17 -2.42 -10.71 1.19
CA ALA A 17 -1.65 -10.86 2.43
C ALA A 17 -1.37 -12.34 2.73
N SER A 18 -2.39 -13.18 2.57
CA SER A 18 -2.29 -14.63 2.76
C SER A 18 -1.33 -15.26 1.75
N LEU A 19 -1.38 -14.86 0.48
CA LEU A 19 -0.45 -15.33 -0.54
C LEU A 19 0.99 -14.90 -0.24
N ALA A 20 1.20 -13.63 0.07
CA ALA A 20 2.53 -13.10 0.41
C ALA A 20 3.09 -13.69 1.72
N LYS A 21 2.22 -14.11 2.65
CA LYS A 21 2.62 -14.82 3.87
C LYS A 21 3.08 -16.24 3.58
N ASN A 22 2.29 -16.99 2.81
CA ASN A 22 2.57 -18.41 2.51
C ASN A 22 3.72 -18.60 1.51
N PHE A 23 3.89 -17.68 0.56
CA PHE A 23 4.85 -17.83 -0.53
C PHE A 23 6.02 -16.84 -0.41
N ARG A 24 7.26 -17.36 -0.40
CA ARG A 24 8.49 -16.53 -0.33
C ARG A 24 8.82 -15.79 -1.62
N ASN A 25 8.29 -16.26 -2.75
CA ASN A 25 8.51 -15.69 -4.08
C ASN A 25 7.49 -14.61 -4.44
N VAL A 26 6.53 -14.29 -3.56
CA VAL A 26 5.48 -13.30 -3.78
C VAL A 26 5.82 -12.00 -3.07
N TYR A 27 5.79 -10.91 -3.83
CA TYR A 27 6.04 -9.54 -3.40
C TYR A 27 4.83 -8.68 -3.73
N ILE A 28 4.53 -7.71 -2.87
CA ILE A 28 3.38 -6.82 -3.02
C ILE A 28 3.87 -5.43 -3.39
N ASP A 29 3.22 -4.82 -4.38
CA ASP A 29 3.48 -3.44 -4.79
C ASP A 29 2.23 -2.54 -4.66
N LEU A 30 2.42 -1.33 -4.13
CA LEU A 30 1.38 -0.33 -3.86
C LEU A 30 1.32 0.84 -4.87
N CYS A 31 2.11 0.82 -5.95
CA CYS A 31 2.44 1.99 -6.79
C CYS A 31 1.25 2.84 -7.31
N TRP A 32 0.04 2.29 -7.37
CA TRP A 32 -1.15 3.00 -7.86
C TRP A 32 -2.40 2.83 -6.97
N LEU A 33 -2.28 2.05 -5.89
CA LEU A 33 -3.42 1.76 -5.03
C LEU A 33 -3.94 3.01 -4.31
N TYR A 34 -3.04 3.95 -4.02
CA TYR A 34 -3.38 5.23 -3.40
C TYR A 34 -4.25 6.12 -4.32
N ILE A 35 -4.03 6.08 -5.64
CA ILE A 35 -4.79 6.87 -6.62
C ILE A 35 -6.21 6.28 -6.77
N ILE A 36 -6.34 4.95 -6.70
CA ILE A 36 -7.64 4.26 -6.77
C ILE A 36 -8.43 4.52 -5.48
N SER A 37 -7.82 4.28 -4.32
CA SER A 37 -8.48 4.47 -3.04
C SER A 37 -7.46 4.67 -1.91
N PRO A 38 -7.31 5.91 -1.39
CA PRO A 38 -6.36 6.19 -0.32
C PRO A 38 -6.75 5.53 1.01
N THR A 39 -8.05 5.33 1.25
CA THR A 39 -8.57 4.66 2.45
C THR A 39 -8.26 3.17 2.43
N TYR A 40 -8.45 2.51 1.27
CA TYR A 40 -8.09 1.11 1.08
C TYR A 40 -6.59 0.91 1.25
N SER A 41 -5.77 1.72 0.57
CA SER A 41 -4.31 1.65 0.65
C SER A 41 -3.80 1.71 2.08
N ARG A 42 -4.30 2.65 2.89
CA ARG A 42 -3.90 2.76 4.29
C ARG A 42 -4.32 1.57 5.16
N ARG A 43 -5.56 1.09 5.00
CA ARG A 43 -6.07 -0.05 5.77
C ARG A 43 -5.21 -1.29 5.54
N TYR A 44 -4.98 -1.64 4.27
CA TYR A 44 -4.23 -2.85 3.95
C TYR A 44 -2.73 -2.70 4.20
N LEU A 45 -2.15 -1.50 4.06
CA LEU A 45 -0.76 -1.30 4.44
C LEU A 45 -0.56 -1.56 5.95
N HIS A 46 -1.49 -1.10 6.80
CA HIS A 46 -1.46 -1.39 8.23
C HIS A 46 -1.55 -2.90 8.50
N GLU A 47 -2.53 -3.56 7.88
CA GLU A 47 -2.74 -5.00 8.02
C GLU A 47 -1.54 -5.82 7.49
N TRP A 48 -0.92 -5.41 6.39
CA TRP A 48 0.25 -6.09 5.82
C TRP A 48 1.49 -5.94 6.68
N LEU A 49 1.70 -4.77 7.30
CA LEU A 49 2.82 -4.57 8.22
C LEU A 49 2.73 -5.48 9.46
N GLU A 50 1.52 -5.84 9.88
CA GLU A 50 1.29 -6.78 11.00
C GLU A 50 1.37 -8.25 10.57
N THR A 51 1.01 -8.57 9.32
CA THR A 51 0.83 -9.97 8.87
C THR A 51 2.01 -10.54 8.08
N ILE A 52 2.74 -9.70 7.33
CA ILE A 52 3.83 -10.11 6.45
C ILE A 52 5.12 -9.33 6.76
N PRO A 53 6.30 -9.92 6.49
CA PRO A 53 7.55 -9.21 6.71
C PRO A 53 7.68 -8.02 5.75
N ALA A 54 8.10 -6.87 6.28
CA ALA A 54 8.21 -5.60 5.54
C ALA A 54 9.13 -5.67 4.31
N ASN A 55 10.05 -6.63 4.26
CA ASN A 55 10.94 -6.87 3.10
C ASN A 55 10.21 -7.34 1.83
N LYS A 56 8.93 -7.75 1.94
CA LYS A 56 8.09 -8.14 0.81
C LYS A 56 7.20 -7.01 0.29
N ILE A 57 7.14 -5.88 1.01
CA ILE A 57 6.26 -4.75 0.69
C ILE A 57 7.07 -3.71 -0.08
N ILE A 58 6.67 -3.47 -1.32
CA ILE A 58 7.22 -2.43 -2.18
C ILE A 58 6.17 -1.30 -2.20
N ALA A 59 6.37 -0.32 -1.32
CA ALA A 59 5.50 0.83 -1.22
C ALA A 59 6.19 2.05 -1.83
N PHE A 60 5.92 2.33 -3.11
CA PHE A 60 6.20 3.65 -3.67
C PHE A 60 4.99 4.53 -3.42
N VAL A 61 5.13 5.46 -2.46
CA VAL A 61 4.40 6.74 -2.26
C VAL A 61 4.53 7.13 -0.78
N VAL A 62 5.42 8.10 -0.49
CA VAL A 62 5.37 9.09 0.62
C VAL A 62 5.28 8.57 2.09
N ILE A 63 5.32 7.27 2.38
CA ILE A 63 5.06 6.79 3.76
C ILE A 63 6.33 6.57 4.61
N ILE A 64 7.53 6.51 4.03
CA ILE A 64 8.75 6.23 4.83
C ILE A 64 9.42 7.49 5.42
N THR A 65 9.03 8.71 5.03
CA THR A 65 9.76 9.93 5.47
C THR A 65 9.04 10.82 6.49
N ARG A 66 7.75 10.62 6.84
CA ARG A 66 7.03 11.51 7.79
C ARG A 66 5.96 10.80 8.66
N PRO A 67 6.34 10.10 9.73
CA PRO A 67 5.39 9.39 10.62
C PRO A 67 4.43 10.29 11.42
N LYS A 68 4.73 11.59 11.60
CA LYS A 68 3.96 12.49 12.50
C LYS A 68 2.87 13.36 11.84
N ARG A 69 2.72 13.35 10.52
CA ARG A 69 1.81 14.28 9.81
C ARG A 69 0.45 13.68 9.42
N PHE A 70 0.15 12.49 9.93
CA PHE A 70 -1.02 11.71 9.52
C PHE A 70 -2.34 12.19 10.16
N ALA A 71 -2.31 12.89 11.30
CA ALA A 71 -3.54 13.42 11.90
C ALA A 71 -4.08 14.67 11.18
N ASP A 72 -3.22 15.40 10.45
CA ASP A 72 -3.52 16.79 10.09
C ASP A 72 -3.89 16.98 8.60
N THR A 73 -3.55 16.04 7.73
CA THR A 73 -3.78 16.20 6.28
C THR A 73 -5.17 15.75 5.81
N CYS A 74 -6.03 15.29 6.71
CA CYS A 74 -7.43 15.01 6.42
C CYS A 74 -8.29 16.29 6.25
N PHE A 75 -7.71 17.47 6.52
CA PHE A 75 -8.35 18.79 6.38
C PHE A 75 -7.67 19.72 5.37
N LEU A 76 -7.15 19.22 4.25
CA LEU A 76 -6.91 20.10 3.10
C LEU A 76 -7.89 19.83 1.95
N PRO A 77 -8.60 20.88 1.50
CA PRO A 77 -9.66 20.75 0.52
C PRO A 77 -9.08 20.31 -0.82
N LYS A 78 -9.85 19.48 -1.52
CA LYS A 78 -9.65 19.10 -2.92
C LYS A 78 -9.33 20.32 -3.78
N LYS A 79 -8.05 20.64 -3.97
CA LYS A 79 -7.56 21.49 -5.04
C LYS A 79 -6.09 21.18 -5.23
N LEU A 80 -5.75 20.94 -6.49
CA LEU A 80 -4.41 20.75 -7.03
C LEU A 80 -3.79 19.36 -6.81
N LEU A 81 -3.93 18.50 -7.83
CA LEU A 81 -2.81 17.81 -8.45
C LEU A 81 -3.16 17.64 -9.94
N PRO A 82 -2.47 18.33 -10.87
CA PRO A 82 -2.62 18.09 -12.30
C PRO A 82 -1.91 16.78 -12.67
N VAL A 83 -2.44 16.16 -13.71
CA VAL A 83 -1.83 15.07 -14.50
C VAL A 83 -0.34 15.35 -14.72
N PHE A 84 0.54 14.48 -14.22
CA PHE A 84 1.72 13.87 -14.87
C PHE A 84 2.42 12.92 -13.90
#